data_AF-A0A847CLL4-F1
#
_entry.id   AF-A0A847CLL4-F1
#
_cell.length_a   1.000
_cell.length_b   1.000
_cell.length_c   1.000
_cell.angle_alpha   90.00
_cell.angle_beta   90.00
_cell.angle_gamma   90.00
#
_symmetry.space_group_name_H-M   'P 1'
#
loop_
_entity.id
_entity.type
_entity.pdbx_description
1 polymer ?
#
loop_
_entity_poly.entity_id
_entity_poly.type
_entity_poly.pdbx_seq_one_letter_code
_entity_poly.pdbx_strand_id
1 'polypeptide(L)'
;MVNTNNKITKQDLNNVFLRNLFGLQWGWNYEKMQGLGYAYVMMPVLKRLYKDKPEEMKRALKFQLGYFNTSQPMSHLIVGAD
;
A
#
# COMPACT_ATOMS: atom_id res chain seq x y z
N MET A 1 -19.30 -17.11 -2.31
CA MET A 1 -19.95 -16.07 -1.48
C MET A 1 -18.94 -14.97 -1.24
N VAL A 2 -19.11 -13.78 -1.84
CA VAL A 2 -18.21 -12.64 -1.62
C VAL A 2 -18.51 -12.07 -0.24
N ASN A 3 -17.57 -12.20 0.69
CA ASN A 3 -17.72 -11.72 2.06
C ASN A 3 -17.82 -10.19 2.08
N THR A 4 -19.02 -9.66 2.31
CA THR A 4 -19.33 -8.22 2.36
C THR A 4 -18.71 -7.48 3.57
N ASN A 5 -17.99 -8.20 4.44
CA ASN A 5 -17.28 -7.67 5.62
C ASN A 5 -15.86 -7.15 5.33
N ASN A 6 -15.37 -7.27 4.09
CA ASN A 6 -14.05 -6.76 3.66
C ASN A 6 -14.12 -5.33 3.08
N LYS A 7 -15.06 -4.51 3.53
CA LYS A 7 -15.12 -3.09 3.11
C LYS A 7 -14.00 -2.32 3.79
N ILE A 8 -13.22 -1.58 3.00
CA ILE A 8 -12.21 -0.63 3.50
C ILE A 8 -12.94 0.41 4.36
N THR A 9 -12.48 0.62 5.60
CA THR A 9 -13.08 1.63 6.47
C THR A 9 -12.36 2.97 6.34
N LYS A 10 -13.02 4.06 6.75
CA LYS A 10 -12.40 5.39 6.83
C LYS A 10 -11.11 5.41 7.68
N GLN A 11 -11.03 4.54 8.69
CA GLN A 11 -9.84 4.41 9.52
C GLN A 11 -8.65 3.85 8.72
N ASP A 12 -8.88 2.89 7.82
CA ASP A 12 -7.83 2.36 6.95
C ASP A 12 -7.32 3.45 5.99
N LEU A 13 -8.24 4.23 5.40
CA LEU A 13 -7.91 5.35 4.52
C LEU A 13 -7.08 6.42 5.25
N ASN A 14 -7.46 6.79 6.47
CA ASN A 14 -6.69 7.74 7.28
C ASN A 14 -5.30 7.19 7.64
N ASN A 15 -5.20 5.89 7.94
CA ASN A 15 -3.91 5.23 8.19
C ASN A 15 -3.02 5.22 6.95
N VAL A 16 -3.59 4.93 5.76
CA VAL A 16 -2.88 4.99 4.48
C VAL A 16 -2.39 6.41 4.21
N PHE A 17 -3.26 7.41 4.40
CA PHE A 17 -2.90 8.81 4.20
C PHE A 17 -1.74 9.27 5.11
N LEU A 18 -1.82 8.96 6.40
CA LEU A 18 -0.74 9.27 7.35
C LEU A 18 0.57 8.54 7.00
N ARG A 19 0.49 7.26 6.63
CA ARG A 19 1.66 6.51 6.20
C ARG A 19 2.24 7.03 4.90
N ASN A 20 1.41 7.52 3.98
CA ASN A 20 1.88 8.11 2.73
C ASN A 20 2.62 9.43 2.99
N LEU A 21 2.07 10.27 3.86
CA LEU A 21 2.64 11.58 4.19
C LEU A 21 4.01 11.46 4.88
N PHE A 22 4.17 10.50 5.81
CA PHE A 22 5.40 10.37 6.59
C PHE A 22 6.34 9.26 6.10
N GLY A 23 5.81 8.22 5.48
CA GLY A 23 6.53 6.96 5.23
C GLY A 23 6.80 6.64 3.76
N LEU A 24 6.30 7.42 2.80
CA LEU A 24 6.53 7.12 1.38
C LEU A 24 8.00 7.25 0.97
N GLN A 25 8.72 8.22 1.55
CA GLN A 25 10.14 8.42 1.28
C GLN A 25 11.03 7.56 2.19
N TRP A 26 10.45 6.86 3.16
CA TRP A 26 11.20 5.98 4.06
C TRP A 26 11.57 4.70 3.31
N GLY A 27 12.87 4.40 3.27
CA GLY A 27 13.38 3.23 2.55
C GLY A 27 13.61 3.46 1.06
N TRP A 28 13.89 4.70 0.67
CA TRP A 28 14.33 4.99 -0.69
C TRP A 28 15.62 4.22 -1.01
N ASN A 29 15.62 3.47 -2.11
CA ASN A 29 16.79 2.73 -2.57
C ASN A 29 17.02 2.97 -4.07
N TYR A 30 18.26 2.77 -4.53
CA TYR A 30 18.59 2.96 -5.95
C TYR A 30 17.96 1.89 -6.86
N GLU A 31 17.70 0.68 -6.33
CA GLU A 31 17.16 -0.43 -7.11
C GLU A 31 15.65 -0.31 -7.38
N LYS A 32 14.87 0.24 -6.44
CA LYS A 32 13.40 0.25 -6.48
C LYS A 32 12.77 1.59 -6.08
N MET A 33 13.59 2.61 -5.81
CA MET A 33 13.17 3.96 -5.46
C MET A 33 12.24 3.95 -4.24
N GLN A 34 10.98 4.35 -4.39
CA GLN A 34 9.99 4.43 -3.30
C GLN A 34 9.18 3.13 -3.11
N GLY A 35 9.51 2.03 -3.81
CA GLY A 35 8.75 0.79 -3.74
C GLY A 35 8.59 0.23 -2.33
N LEU A 36 9.61 0.34 -1.47
CA LEU A 36 9.52 -0.11 -0.07
C LEU A 36 8.54 0.75 0.75
N GLY A 37 8.59 2.07 0.57
CA GLY A 37 7.65 3.00 1.18
C GLY A 37 6.22 2.75 0.71
N TYR A 38 6.02 2.53 -0.59
CA TYR A 38 4.72 2.24 -1.18
C TYR A 38 4.09 0.95 -0.62
N ALA A 39 4.87 -0.13 -0.51
CA ALA A 39 4.41 -1.37 0.12
C ALA A 39 4.01 -1.19 1.60
N TYR A 40 4.70 -0.32 2.35
CA TYR A 40 4.35 0.00 3.73
C TYR A 40 3.04 0.78 3.84
N VAL A 41 2.84 1.75 2.94
CA VAL A 41 1.61 2.55 2.83
C VAL A 41 0.40 1.66 2.58
N MET A 42 0.51 0.71 1.64
CA MET A 42 -0.59 -0.21 1.27
C MET A 42 -0.80 -1.37 2.24
N MET A 43 0.11 -1.60 3.18
CA MET A 43 0.05 -2.71 4.12
C MET A 43 -1.26 -2.85 4.94
N PRO A 44 -1.92 -1.78 5.45
CA PRO A 44 -3.15 -1.94 6.25
C PRO A 44 -4.33 -2.39 5.38
N VAL A 45 -4.41 -1.91 4.13
CA VAL A 45 -5.43 -2.28 3.15
C VAL A 45 -5.22 -3.73 2.69
N LEU A 46 -3.97 -4.09 2.36
CA LEU A 46 -3.58 -5.46 2.01
C LEU A 46 -3.90 -6.47 3.11
N LYS A 47 -3.59 -6.15 4.38
CA LYS A 47 -3.88 -7.03 5.53
C LYS A 47 -5.38 -7.26 5.74
N ARG A 48 -6.22 -6.28 5.41
CA ARG A 48 -7.67 -6.41 5.53
C ARG A 48 -8.28 -7.19 4.36
N LEU A 49 -7.87 -6.89 3.14
CA LEU A 49 -8.33 -7.60 1.93
C LEU A 49 -7.94 -9.09 1.92
N TYR A 50 -6.72 -9.41 2.34
CA TYR A 50 -6.14 -10.75 2.23
C TYR A 50 -6.01 -11.48 3.58
N LYS A 51 -6.81 -11.11 4.60
CA LYS A 51 -6.72 -11.65 5.97
C LYS A 51 -6.68 -13.17 6.03
N ASP A 52 -7.47 -13.85 5.20
CA ASP A 52 -7.59 -15.32 5.16
C ASP A 52 -6.83 -15.96 4.00
N LYS A 53 -6.00 -15.19 3.29
CA LYS A 53 -5.35 -15.59 2.03
C LYS A 53 -3.86 -15.22 1.98
N PRO A 54 -3.00 -15.95 2.72
CA PRO A 54 -1.59 -15.61 2.86
C PRO A 54 -0.81 -15.64 1.54
N GLU A 55 -1.13 -16.56 0.62
CA GLU A 55 -0.47 -16.63 -0.69
C GLU A 55 -0.82 -15.44 -1.60
N GLU A 56 -2.09 -15.02 -1.62
CA GLU A 56 -2.51 -13.83 -2.37
C GLU A 56 -1.90 -12.56 -1.75
N MET A 57 -1.81 -12.47 -0.42
CA MET A 57 -1.13 -11.38 0.28
C MET A 57 0.34 -11.28 -0.12
N LYS A 58 1.07 -12.41 -0.16
CA LYS A 58 2.48 -12.45 -0.55
C LYS A 58 2.68 -11.99 -2.00
N ARG A 59 1.76 -12.35 -2.89
CA ARG A 59 1.79 -11.92 -4.29
C ARG A 59 1.57 -10.42 -4.43
N ALA A 60 0.54 -9.89 -3.75
CA ALA A 60 0.23 -8.47 -3.76
C ALA A 60 1.36 -7.64 -3.13
N LEU A 61 1.95 -8.10 -2.01
CA LEU A 61 3.10 -7.42 -1.39
C LEU A 61 4.32 -7.38 -2.33
N LYS A 62 4.61 -8.48 -3.05
CA LYS A 62 5.69 -8.50 -4.04
C LYS A 62 5.45 -7.52 -5.19
N PHE A 63 4.20 -7.34 -5.59
CA PHE A 63 3.81 -6.36 -6.60
C PHE A 63 4.03 -4.92 -6.11
N GLN A 64 3.57 -4.58 -4.89
CA GLN A 64 3.79 -3.25 -4.31
C GLN A 64 5.26 -2.95 -3.96
N LEU A 65 6.08 -3.99 -3.75
CA LEU A 65 7.53 -3.92 -3.63
C LEU A 65 8.24 -3.77 -4.99
N GLY A 66 7.50 -3.57 -6.07
CA GLY A 66 8.03 -3.27 -7.39
C GLY A 66 8.74 -1.91 -7.45
N TYR A 67 9.20 -1.55 -8.65
CA TYR A 67 9.74 -0.21 -8.89
C TYR A 67 8.60 0.81 -8.82
N PHE A 68 8.75 1.80 -7.95
CA PHE A 68 7.80 2.91 -7.84
C PHE A 68 8.56 4.21 -7.62
N ASN A 69 8.41 5.16 -8.54
CA ASN A 69 8.99 6.49 -8.42
C ASN A 69 7.97 7.53 -8.87
N THR A 70 7.59 8.43 -7.97
CA THR A 70 6.69 9.54 -8.23
C THR A 70 7.11 10.76 -7.41
N SER A 71 6.70 11.94 -7.88
CA SER A 71 6.76 13.14 -7.06
C SER A 71 5.88 12.95 -5.81
N GLN A 72 6.43 13.30 -4.64
CA GLN A 72 5.75 13.21 -3.34
C GLN A 72 4.31 13.76 -3.36
N PRO A 73 4.03 14.96 -3.93
CA PRO A 73 2.67 15.48 -3.97
C PRO A 73 1.73 14.71 -4.91
N MET A 74 2.21 13.95 -5.90
CA MET A 74 1.34 13.17 -6.79
C MET A 74 1.09 11.75 -6.28
N SER A 75 1.86 11.30 -5.29
CA SER A 75 1.79 9.93 -4.78
C SER A 75 0.41 9.53 -4.24
N HIS A 76 -0.31 10.46 -3.61
CA HIS A 76 -1.61 10.19 -3.02
C HIS A 76 -2.66 9.80 -4.07
N LEU A 77 -2.52 10.29 -5.32
CA LEU A 77 -3.42 9.93 -6.41
C LEU A 77 -3.23 8.47 -6.83
N ILE A 78 -1.97 8.03 -6.87
CA ILE A 78 -1.63 6.67 -7.28
C ILE A 78 -2.03 5.67 -6.20
N VAL A 79 -1.70 5.97 -4.94
CA VAL A 79 -2.13 5.17 -3.76
C VAL A 79 -3.65 5.07 -3.66
N GLY A 80 -4.39 6.12 -4.08
CA GLY A 80 -5.85 6.10 -4.05
C GLY A 80 -6.50 5.38 -5.23
N ALA A 81 -5.77 5.17 -6.33
CA ALA A 81 -6.26 4.49 -7.53
C ALA A 81 -6.06 2.97 -7.48
N ASP A 82 -5.09 2.50 -6.70
CA ASP A 82 -4.75 1.09 -6.47
C ASP A 82 -5.62 0.47 -5.36
#